data_AF-A0A6G3ZC61-F1
#
_entry.id   AF-A0A6G3ZC61-F1
#
_cell.length_a   1.000
_cell.length_b   1.000
_cell.length_c   1.000
_cell.angle_alpha   90.00
_cell.angle_beta   90.00
_cell.angle_gamma   90.00
#
_symmetry.space_group_name_H-M   'P 1'
#
loop_
_entity.id
_entity.type
_entity.pdbx_description
1 polymer ?
#
loop_
_entity_poly.entity_id
_entity_poly.type
_entity_poly.pdbx_seq_one_letter_code
_entity_poly.pdbx_strand_id
1 'polypeptide(L)' 'MAKVGLFYGSTTGKTADAAEQIQSALGGDSVVDIHDISEKSVGDLAEYDYLIISCPTWNI' A
#
# COMPACT_ATOMS: atom_id res chain seq x y z
N MET A 1 -10.99 -10.23 4.09
CA MET A 1 -10.38 -8.92 3.92
C MET A 1 -9.37 -8.74 5.02
N ALA A 2 -8.16 -8.34 4.65
CA ALA A 2 -7.17 -7.96 5.63
C ALA A 2 -7.64 -6.66 6.32
N LYS A 3 -7.09 -6.36 7.51
CA LYS A 3 -7.54 -5.20 8.30
C LYS A 3 -6.97 -3.88 7.80
N VAL A 4 -5.79 -3.93 7.17
CA VAL A 4 -5.04 -2.74 6.77
C VAL A 4 -4.96 -2.70 5.25
N GLY A 5 -5.34 -1.57 4.65
CA GLY A 5 -5.09 -1.28 3.26
C GLY A 5 -3.79 -0.49 3.11
N LEU A 6 -2.78 -1.08 2.48
CA LEU A 6 -1.54 -0.41 2.11
C LEU A 6 -1.63 0.00 0.63
N PHE A 7 -1.72 1.30 0.40
CA PHE A 7 -1.77 1.88 -0.93
C PHE A 7 -0.44 2.55 -1.25
N TYR A 8 0.17 2.18 -2.37
CA TYR A 8 1.44 2.75 -2.79
C TYR A 8 1.39 3.29 -4.21
N GLY A 9 2.12 4.37 -4.45
CA GLY A 9 2.54 4.76 -5.80
C GLY A 9 4.02 4.41 -6.00
N SER A 10 4.43 3.97 -7.18
CA SER A 10 5.84 3.69 -7.46
C SER A 10 6.15 3.89 -8.94
N THR A 11 7.35 4.38 -9.26
CA THR A 11 7.80 4.49 -10.67
C THR A 11 9.05 3.65 -10.92
N THR A 12 9.95 3.54 -9.93
CA THR A 12 11.20 2.75 -10.03
C THR A 12 11.19 1.50 -9.15
N GLY A 13 10.02 1.09 -8.64
CA GLY A 13 9.84 -0.10 -7.83
C GLY A 13 10.14 0.07 -6.34
N LYS A 14 10.92 1.08 -5.93
CA LYS A 14 11.38 1.19 -4.53
C LYS A 14 10.28 1.31 -3.49
N THR A 15 9.20 2.03 -3.80
CA THR A 15 8.05 2.13 -2.89
C THR A 15 7.27 0.81 -2.85
N ALA A 16 7.25 0.05 -3.94
CA ALA A 16 6.63 -1.29 -3.98
C ALA A 16 7.44 -2.29 -3.14
N ASP A 17 8.76 -2.32 -3.30
CA ASP A 17 9.67 -3.15 -2.49
C ASP A 17 9.51 -2.85 -0.99
N ALA A 18 9.32 -1.59 -0.63
CA ALA A 18 9.06 -1.17 0.75
C ALA A 18 7.67 -1.61 1.24
N ALA A 19 6.64 -1.55 0.38
CA ALA A 19 5.30 -2.02 0.70
C ALA A 19 5.29 -3.52 1.05
N GLU A 20 5.98 -4.35 0.26
CA GLU A 20 6.12 -5.79 0.50
C GLU A 20 6.85 -6.10 1.82
N GLN A 21 7.90 -5.33 2.13
CA GLN A 21 8.61 -5.44 3.42
C GLN A 21 7.71 -5.10 4.61
N ILE A 22 6.90 -4.04 4.48
CA ILE A 22 5.94 -3.64 5.52
C ILE A 22 4.87 -4.73 5.73
N GLN A 23 4.30 -5.25 4.66
CA GLN A 23 3.31 -6.35 4.74
C GLN A 23 3.93 -7.58 5.43
N SER A 24 5.13 -8.00 5.03
CA SER A 24 5.81 -9.14 5.65
C SER A 24 6.05 -8.92 7.15
N ALA A 25 6.46 -7.71 7.55
CA ALA A 25 6.73 -7.38 8.95
C ALA A 25 5.46 -7.34 9.82
N LEU A 26 4.29 -7.02 9.23
CA LEU A 26 3.03 -6.86 9.94
C LEU A 26 2.16 -8.13 9.99
N GLY A 27 2.62 -9.25 9.42
CA GLY A 27 1.89 -10.52 9.46
C GLY A 27 1.37 -11.01 8.10
N GLY A 28 1.89 -10.44 7.01
CA GLY A 28 1.62 -10.89 5.64
C GLY A 28 0.26 -10.45 5.10
N ASP A 29 -0.15 -11.15 4.05
CA ASP A 29 -1.43 -11.00 3.33
C ASP A 29 -2.67 -11.17 4.23
N SER A 30 -2.56 -11.92 5.31
CA SER A 30 -3.64 -12.07 6.29
C SER A 30 -3.96 -10.79 7.07
N VAL A 31 -3.02 -9.83 7.13
CA VAL A 31 -3.13 -8.60 7.94
C VAL A 31 -3.17 -7.34 7.08
N VAL A 32 -2.37 -7.30 6.00
CA VAL A 32 -2.22 -6.13 5.14
C VAL A 32 -2.48 -6.51 3.69
N ASP A 33 -3.45 -5.85 3.07
CA ASP A 33 -3.69 -5.90 1.63
C ASP A 33 -2.85 -4.80 0.95
N ILE A 34 -2.05 -5.14 -0.07
CA ILE A 34 -1.24 -4.19 -0.84
C ILE A 34 -1.96 -3.82 -2.13
N HIS A 35 -2.01 -2.52 -2.43
CA HIS A 35 -2.62 -1.97 -3.64
C HIS A 35 -1.73 -0.93 -4.32
N ASP A 36 -1.53 -1.06 -5.63
CA ASP A 36 -1.00 0.03 -6.45
C ASP A 36 -2.10 1.08 -6.66
N ILE A 37 -1.85 2.31 -6.23
CA ILE A 37 -2.84 3.39 -6.29
C ILE A 37 -3.19 3.78 -7.73
N SER A 38 -2.36 3.45 -8.72
CA SER A 38 -2.67 3.68 -10.14
C SER A 38 -3.80 2.80 -10.67
N GLU A 39 -4.10 1.71 -9.98
CA GLU A 39 -5.16 0.75 -10.33
C GLU A 39 -6.40 0.86 -9.43
N LYS A 40 -6.41 1.83 -8.49
CA LYS A 40 -7.45 1.96 -7.47
C LYS A 40 -8.17 3.29 -7.52
N SER A 41 -9.38 3.27 -6.98
CA SER A 41 -10.21 4.45 -6.79
C SER A 41 -10.09 4.99 -5.37
N VAL A 42 -10.47 6.26 -5.16
CA VAL A 42 -10.56 6.84 -3.81
C VAL A 42 -11.58 6.09 -2.93
N GLY A 43 -12.61 5.48 -3.55
CA GLY A 43 -13.61 4.69 -2.84
C GLY A 43 -13.02 3.44 -2.18
N ASP A 44 -11.97 2.86 -2.76
CA ASP A 44 -11.36 1.61 -2.30
C ASP A 44 -10.66 1.81 -0.94
N LEU A 45 -10.26 3.04 -0.60
CA LEU A 45 -9.69 3.36 0.71
C LEU A 45 -10.73 3.24 1.83
N ALA A 46 -12.01 3.44 1.53
CA ALA A 46 -13.08 3.37 2.52
C ALA A 46 -13.44 1.94 2.92
N GLU A 47 -12.89 0.93 2.24
CA GLU A 47 -13.09 -0.49 2.58
C GLU A 47 -12.26 -0.95 3.78
N TYR A 48 -11.30 -0.13 4.24
CA TYR A 48 -10.36 -0.48 5.31
C TYR A 48 -10.50 0.44 6.52
N ASP A 49 -10.42 -0.16 7.72
CA ASP A 49 -10.40 0.59 8.99
C ASP A 49 -9.03 1.26 9.24
N TYR A 50 -7.97 0.69 8.67
CA TYR A 50 -6.60 1.14 8.83
C TYR A 50 -5.94 1.33 7.47
N LEU A 51 -5.21 2.43 7.31
CA LEU A 51 -4.57 2.80 6.06
C LEU A 51 -3.08 3.05 6.24
N ILE A 52 -2.29 2.57 5.28
CA ILE A 52 -0.89 2.92 5.10
C ILE A 52 -0.75 3.51 3.70
N ILE A 53 -0.31 4.76 3.59
CA ILE A 53 -0.14 5.45 2.31
C ILE A 53 1.34 5.68 2.05
N SER A 54 1.84 5.08 0.97
CA SER A 54 3.24 5.11 0.58
C SER A 54 3.41 5.87 -0.74
N CYS A 55 4.16 6.97 -0.71
CA CYS A 55 4.37 7.81 -1.88
C CYS A 55 5.85 8.17 -2.04
N PRO A 56 6.45 7.94 -3.22
CA PRO A 56 7.78 8.42 -3.53
C PRO A 56 7.75 9.94 -3.76
N THR A 57 8.80 10.62 -3.31
CA THR A 57 9.03 12.00 -3.74
C THR A 57 9.54 12.01 -5.18
N TRP A 58 8.88 12.77 -6.05
CA TRP A 58 9.30 13.00 -7.43
C TRP A 58 9.59 14.49 -7.65
N ASN A 59 10.54 14.78 -8.55
CA ASN A 59 11.01 16.13 -8.91
C ASN A 59 11.56 16.92 -7.71
N ILE A 60 12.89 16.95 -7.57
CA ILE A 60 13.58 17.94 -6.73
C ILE A 60 13.95 19.17 -7.56
#